data_AF-A0A2T2THX1-F1
#
_entry.id   AF-A0A2T2THX1-F1
#
_cell.length_a   1.000
_cell.length_b   1.000
_cell.length_c   1.000
_cell.angle_alpha   90.00
_cell.angle_beta   90.00
_cell.angle_gamma   90.00
#
_symmetry.space_group_name_H-M   'P 1'
#
loop_
_entity.id
_entity.type
_entity.pdbx_description
1 polymer ?
#
loop_
_entity_poly.entity_id
_entity_poly.type
_entity_poly.pdbx_seq_one_letter_code
_entity_poly.pdbx_strand_id
1 'polypeptide(L)'
;MEDRSSEHLDDAPQGDDNPGGEQPSVNENLEWYTLRTFSGHEKKVRRLLEEEIDRLGLEDRITEIVIPQEEVFEMRGGKKKSKEKTLYPGYIFLRADLNGELEHRIGRVSSVIGFLGSG
;
A
#
# COMPACT_ATOMS: atom_id res chain seq x y z
N MET A 1 27.62 -65.66 31.42
CA MET A 1 27.74 -64.74 32.55
C MET A 1 27.63 -63.35 31.99
N GLU A 2 26.38 -62.93 32.01
CA GLU A 2 25.80 -61.75 31.41
C GLU A 2 26.21 -60.44 32.08
N ASP A 3 25.92 -59.36 31.34
CA ASP A 3 25.35 -58.09 31.79
C ASP A 3 26.27 -57.02 32.41
N ARG A 4 26.51 -55.95 31.63
CA ARG A 4 25.85 -54.62 31.74
C ARG A 4 26.62 -53.63 30.84
N SER A 5 26.02 -53.06 29.77
CA SER A 5 25.10 -51.90 29.80
C SER A 5 25.71 -50.71 30.54
N SER A 6 25.83 -49.47 30.04
CA SER A 6 25.30 -48.81 28.86
C SER A 6 25.92 -47.39 28.77
N GLU A 7 25.86 -46.81 27.57
CA GLU A 7 25.61 -45.39 27.26
C GLU A 7 26.73 -44.33 27.23
N HIS A 8 26.43 -43.34 26.38
CA HIS A 8 27.00 -42.02 26.12
C HIS A 8 27.88 -41.90 24.86
N LEU A 9 27.31 -41.50 23.72
CA LEU A 9 27.05 -40.10 23.26
C LEU A 9 28.25 -39.65 22.38
N ASP A 10 28.17 -39.11 21.17
CA ASP A 10 27.10 -38.51 20.38
C ASP A 10 27.43 -38.73 18.90
N ASP A 11 26.40 -39.02 18.11
CA ASP A 11 26.39 -38.83 16.66
C ASP A 11 26.38 -37.31 16.39
N ALA A 12 27.42 -36.80 15.72
CA ALA A 12 27.40 -35.43 15.19
C ALA A 12 27.08 -35.50 13.70
N PRO A 13 25.82 -35.27 13.28
CA PRO A 13 25.48 -35.22 11.87
C PRO A 13 26.09 -33.97 11.23
N GLN A 14 26.78 -34.17 10.11
CA GLN A 14 27.06 -33.09 9.16
C GLN A 14 25.72 -32.61 8.59
N GLY A 15 25.18 -31.53 9.16
CA GLY A 15 24.05 -30.79 8.63
C GLY A 15 24.53 -29.53 7.93
N ASP A 16 24.91 -29.65 6.66
CA ASP A 16 24.72 -28.58 5.71
C ASP A 16 23.23 -28.57 5.37
N ASP A 17 22.44 -27.91 6.23
CA ASP A 17 21.04 -27.62 5.97
C ASP A 17 20.88 -26.13 6.24
N ASN A 18 21.11 -25.34 5.20
CA ASN A 18 20.46 -24.04 5.08
C ASN A 18 18.99 -24.38 4.77
N PRO A 19 18.05 -24.32 5.73
CA PRO A 19 16.66 -24.32 5.37
C PRO A 19 16.44 -23.06 4.55
N GLY A 20 16.02 -23.24 3.30
CA GLY A 20 15.77 -22.17 2.35
C GLY A 20 15.08 -21.00 3.05
N GLY A 21 15.76 -19.85 3.04
CA GLY A 21 15.08 -18.59 3.21
C GLY A 21 14.05 -18.48 2.10
N GLU A 22 12.84 -18.98 2.35
CA GLU A 22 11.62 -18.47 1.75
C GLU A 22 11.64 -16.98 2.06
N GLN A 23 12.29 -16.22 1.19
CA GLN A 23 12.14 -14.79 1.19
C GLN A 23 10.64 -14.58 0.99
N PRO A 24 9.92 -13.95 1.95
CA PRO A 24 8.56 -13.59 1.66
C PRO A 24 8.66 -12.70 0.42
N SER A 25 8.05 -13.14 -0.67
CA SER A 25 7.87 -12.34 -1.88
C SER A 25 7.04 -11.13 -1.48
N VAL A 26 7.69 -10.11 -0.93
CA VAL A 26 7.13 -8.79 -0.74
C VAL A 26 6.84 -8.34 -2.16
N ASN A 27 5.58 -8.31 -2.58
CA ASN A 27 5.16 -7.95 -3.94
C ASN A 27 6.06 -6.83 -4.52
N GLU A 28 7.07 -7.22 -5.30
CA GLU A 28 8.27 -6.39 -5.56
C GLU A 28 8.01 -5.22 -6.52
N ASN A 29 6.81 -5.16 -7.10
CA ASN A 29 6.40 -4.15 -8.08
C ASN A 29 5.47 -3.07 -7.51
N LEU A 30 5.21 -3.04 -6.20
CA LEU A 30 4.42 -1.97 -5.61
C LEU A 30 5.25 -0.69 -5.46
N GLU A 31 5.03 0.26 -6.36
CA GLU A 31 5.74 1.54 -6.37
C GLU A 31 4.81 2.69 -5.93
N TRP A 32 5.43 3.78 -5.48
CA TRP A 32 4.73 5.00 -5.13
C TRP A 32 4.59 5.91 -6.35
N TYR A 33 3.35 6.18 -6.73
CA TYR A 33 2.98 7.08 -7.80
C TYR A 33 2.31 8.32 -7.24
N THR A 34 2.52 9.44 -7.93
CA THR A 34 1.84 10.69 -7.60
C THR A 34 0.82 11.02 -8.68
N LEU A 35 -0.44 11.15 -8.28
CA LEU A 35 -1.55 11.51 -9.13
C LEU A 35 -1.89 12.98 -8.96
N ARG A 36 -2.05 13.70 -10.07
CA ARG A 36 -2.62 15.04 -10.07
C ARG A 36 -4.12 15.00 -10.25
N THR A 37 -4.80 15.78 -9.42
CA THR A 37 -6.26 15.92 -9.43
C THR A 37 -6.64 17.38 -9.29
N PHE A 38 -7.93 17.69 -9.50
CA PHE A 38 -8.43 19.01 -9.17
C PHE A 38 -8.41 19.24 -7.65
N SER A 39 -8.00 20.44 -7.23
CA SER A 39 -8.00 20.88 -5.84
C SER A 39 -9.42 20.90 -5.27
N GLY A 40 -9.61 20.34 -4.08
CA GLY A 40 -10.91 20.16 -3.42
C GLY A 40 -11.64 18.89 -3.84
N HIS A 41 -11.13 18.15 -4.83
CA HIS A 41 -11.71 16.90 -5.30
C HIS A 41 -10.89 15.68 -4.84
N GLU A 42 -9.80 15.84 -4.08
CA GLU A 42 -8.92 14.73 -3.71
C GLU A 42 -9.67 13.64 -2.93
N LYS A 43 -10.49 14.03 -1.94
CA LYS A 43 -11.33 13.11 -1.17
C LYS A 43 -12.30 12.34 -2.06
N LYS A 44 -12.89 13.03 -3.04
CA LYS A 44 -13.81 12.42 -4.00
C LYS A 44 -13.07 11.44 -4.89
N VAL A 45 -11.90 11.81 -5.42
CA VAL A 45 -11.08 10.95 -6.26
C VAL A 45 -10.64 9.71 -5.50
N ARG A 46 -10.15 9.83 -4.26
CA ARG A 46 -9.82 8.67 -3.43
C ARG A 46 -10.98 7.71 -3.29
N ARG A 47 -12.17 8.21 -2.94
CA ARG A 47 -13.35 7.36 -2.81
C ARG A 47 -13.70 6.66 -4.13
N LEU A 48 -13.66 7.39 -5.24
CA LEU A 48 -13.92 6.82 -6.57
C LEU A 48 -12.86 5.77 -6.93
N LEU A 49 -11.60 5.98 -6.57
CA LEU A 49 -10.53 5.01 -6.76
C LEU A 49 -10.79 3.74 -5.94
N GLU A 50 -11.12 3.88 -4.65
CA GLU A 50 -11.50 2.77 -3.77
C GLU A 50 -12.69 1.99 -4.38
N GLU A 51 -13.72 2.68 -4.88
CA GLU A 51 -14.87 2.05 -5.55
C GLU A 51 -14.53 1.39 -6.90
N GLU A 52 -13.57 1.91 -7.67
CA GLU A 52 -13.08 1.25 -8.90
C GLU A 52 -12.23 0.02 -8.56
N ILE A 53 -11.41 0.11 -7.52
CA ILE A 53 -10.55 -0.96 -7.03
C ILE A 53 -11.40 -2.15 -6.57
N ASP A 54 -12.37 -1.91 -5.70
CA ASP A 54 -13.29 -2.92 -5.19
C ASP A 54 -14.07 -3.59 -6.32
N ARG A 55 -14.63 -2.79 -7.24
CA ARG A 55 -15.41 -3.30 -8.37
C ARG A 55 -14.62 -4.20 -9.32
N LEU A 56 -13.33 -3.92 -9.49
CA LEU A 56 -12.45 -4.65 -10.40
C LEU A 56 -11.59 -5.71 -9.68
N GLY A 57 -11.65 -5.79 -8.35
CA GLY A 57 -10.81 -6.66 -7.54
C GLY A 57 -9.32 -6.31 -7.62
N LEU A 58 -8.99 -5.01 -7.68
CA LEU A 58 -7.61 -4.52 -7.82
C LEU A 58 -6.93 -4.25 -6.47
N GLU A 59 -7.50 -4.73 -5.37
CA GLU A 59 -6.98 -4.53 -4.00
C GLU A 59 -5.57 -5.11 -3.83
N ASP A 60 -5.26 -6.16 -4.59
CA ASP A 60 -3.93 -6.76 -4.64
C ASP A 60 -2.89 -5.86 -5.35
N ARG A 61 -3.37 -5.03 -6.30
CA ARG A 61 -2.53 -4.11 -7.07
C ARG A 61 -2.42 -2.74 -6.43
N ILE A 62 -3.49 -2.20 -5.85
CA ILE A 62 -3.48 -0.92 -5.16
C ILE A 62 -3.59 -1.18 -3.66
N THR A 63 -2.49 -0.97 -2.96
CA THR A 63 -2.42 -1.27 -1.52
C THR A 63 -2.64 -0.06 -0.64
N GLU A 64 -2.31 1.15 -1.13
CA GLU A 64 -2.42 2.36 -0.31
C GLU A 64 -2.75 3.60 -1.14
N ILE A 65 -3.65 4.43 -0.63
CA ILE A 65 -4.00 5.74 -1.21
C ILE A 65 -3.92 6.79 -0.11
N VAL A 66 -2.98 7.73 -0.25
CA VAL A 66 -2.71 8.79 0.72
C VAL A 66 -3.02 10.14 0.10
N ILE A 67 -3.86 10.92 0.77
CA ILE A 67 -4.07 12.33 0.43
C ILE A 67 -3.29 13.17 1.43
N PRO A 68 -2.41 14.09 1.00
CA PRO A 68 -1.65 14.97 1.87
C PRO A 68 -2.51 16.14 2.38
N GLN A 69 -3.54 15.80 3.15
CA GLN A 69 -4.42 16.73 3.83
C GLN A 69 -4.43 16.44 5.33
N GLU A 70 -4.46 17.49 6.13
CA GLU A 70 -4.56 17.38 7.57
C GLU A 70 -5.99 17.74 8.01
N GLU A 71 -6.64 16.80 8.69
CA GLU A 71 -7.95 17.05 9.30
C GLU A 71 -7.73 17.78 10.63
N VAL A 72 -7.94 19.10 10.63
CA VAL A 72 -7.84 19.91 11.85
C VAL A 72 -9.22 20.08 12.47
N PHE A 73 -9.37 19.61 13.70
CA PHE A 73 -10.59 19.80 14.47
C PHE A 73 -10.50 21.13 15.22
N GLU A 74 -11.16 22.17 14.71
CA GLU A 74 -11.21 23.46 15.39
C GLU A 74 -12.49 23.53 16.25
N MET A 75 -12.31 23.69 17.57
CA MET A 75 -13.41 24.01 18.47
C MET A 75 -13.59 25.53 18.52
N ARG A 76 -14.59 26.05 17.80
CA ARG A 76 -14.99 27.46 17.91
C ARG A 76 -16.39 27.55 18.53
N GLY A 77 -16.47 28.12 19.73
CA GLY A 77 -17.74 28.43 20.40
C GLY A 77 -18.58 27.22 20.81
N GLY A 78 -17.94 26.09 21.14
CA GLY A 78 -18.63 24.87 21.60
C GLY A 78 -19.19 23.97 20.50
N LYS A 79 -19.05 24.34 19.22
CA LYS A 79 -19.37 23.46 18.08
C LYS A 79 -18.08 22.97 17.42
N LYS A 80 -17.90 21.64 17.34
CA LYS A 80 -16.82 21.03 16.56
C LYS A 80 -17.04 21.37 15.08
N LYS A 81 -16.15 22.14 14.48
CA LYS A 81 -16.04 22.24 13.02
C LYS A 81 -14.77 21.50 12.61
N SER A 82 -14.92 20.43 11.85
CA SER A 82 -13.83 19.87 11.08
C SER A 82 -13.45 20.88 10.01
N LYS A 83 -12.19 21.29 9.98
CA LYS A 83 -11.62 22.09 8.91
C LYS A 83 -10.51 21.26 8.30
N GLU A 84 -10.57 21.08 6.99
CA GLU A 84 -9.56 20.31 6.27
C GLU A 84 -8.52 21.31 5.79
N LYS A 85 -7.27 21.14 6.25
CA LYS A 85 -6.15 21.95 5.78
C LYS A 85 -5.34 21.12 4.81
N THR A 86 -5.51 21.38 3.52
CA THR A 86 -4.73 20.71 2.48
C THR A 86 -3.31 21.25 2.44
N LEU A 87 -2.31 20.36 2.55
CA LEU A 87 -0.90 20.76 2.48
C LEU A 87 -0.44 20.88 1.03
N TYR A 88 -0.92 19.99 0.16
CA TYR A 88 -0.62 19.97 -1.28
C TYR A 88 -1.91 19.80 -2.09
N PRO A 89 -2.59 20.90 -2.45
CA PRO A 89 -3.86 20.82 -3.16
C PRO A 89 -3.70 20.18 -4.54
N GLY A 90 -4.53 19.17 -4.81
CA GLY A 90 -4.56 18.47 -6.09
C GLY A 90 -3.50 17.39 -6.27
N TYR A 91 -2.94 16.85 -5.17
CA TYR A 91 -1.99 15.74 -5.19
C TYR A 91 -2.54 14.56 -4.39
N ILE A 92 -2.38 13.36 -4.92
CA ILE A 92 -2.67 12.10 -4.24
C ILE A 92 -1.48 11.18 -4.43
N PHE A 93 -1.05 10.52 -3.38
CA PHE A 93 -0.04 9.48 -3.43
C PHE A 93 -0.70 8.12 -3.44
N LEU A 94 -0.24 7.23 -4.32
CA LEU A 94 -0.79 5.91 -4.57
C LEU A 94 0.35 4.92 -4.45
N ARG A 95 0.20 3.87 -3.65
CA ARG A 95 1.10 2.72 -3.67
C ARG A 95 0.44 1.58 -4.43
N ALA A 96 0.96 1.29 -5.62
CA ALA A 96 0.34 0.33 -6.52
C ALA A 96 1.34 -0.38 -7.43
N ASP A 97 0.91 -1.47 -8.06
CA ASP A 97 1.56 -2.07 -9.22
C ASP A 97 0.95 -1.39 -10.46
N LEU A 98 1.57 -0.30 -10.94
CA LEU A 98 1.01 0.48 -12.04
C LEU A 98 1.27 -0.21 -13.37
N ASN A 99 0.25 -0.94 -13.82
CA ASN A 99 0.18 -1.45 -15.19
C ASN A 99 -0.51 -0.44 -16.13
N GLY A 100 -0.23 -0.52 -17.43
CA GLY A 100 -0.84 0.39 -18.41
C GLY A 100 -2.38 0.39 -18.37
N GLU A 101 -3.01 -0.75 -18.09
CA GLU A 101 -4.45 -0.79 -17.84
C GLU A 101 -4.84 0.05 -16.61
N LEU A 102 -4.14 -0.11 -15.49
CA LEU A 102 -4.43 0.60 -14.25
C LEU A 102 -4.25 2.12 -14.42
N GLU A 103 -3.19 2.54 -15.10
CA GLU A 103 -2.96 3.94 -15.45
C GLU A 103 -4.14 4.52 -16.26
N HIS A 104 -4.57 3.81 -17.32
CA HIS A 104 -5.71 4.21 -18.12
C HIS A 104 -7.03 4.25 -17.32
N ARG A 105 -7.23 3.34 -16.36
CA ARG A 105 -8.44 3.31 -15.50
C ARG A 105 -8.47 4.50 -14.57
N ILE A 106 -7.35 4.78 -13.90
CA ILE A 106 -7.22 5.92 -13.00
C ILE A 106 -7.39 7.23 -13.77
N GLY A 107 -6.87 7.31 -15.01
CA GLY A 107 -7.12 8.43 -15.90
C GLY A 107 -8.59 8.62 -16.33
N ARG A 108 -9.43 7.57 -16.25
CA ARG A 108 -10.88 7.69 -16.49
C ARG A 108 -11.65 8.19 -15.28
N VAL A 109 -11.06 8.17 -14.08
CA VAL A 109 -11.72 8.65 -12.87
C VAL A 109 -11.97 10.15 -12.99
N SER A 110 -13.19 10.56 -12.68
CA SER A 110 -13.60 11.96 -12.78
C SER A 110 -12.78 12.83 -11.82
N SER A 111 -12.28 13.97 -12.32
CA SER A 111 -11.43 14.93 -11.59
C SER A 111 -9.95 14.53 -11.46
N VAL A 112 -9.54 13.44 -12.12
CA VAL A 112 -8.12 13.12 -12.32
C VAL A 112 -7.60 13.90 -13.52
N ILE A 113 -6.41 14.48 -13.37
CA ILE A 113 -5.68 15.18 -14.45
C ILE A 113 -4.71 14.19 -15.11
N GLY A 114 -4.05 13.35 -14.32
CA GLY A 114 -3.10 12.34 -14.78
C GLY A 114 -2.00 12.09 -13.76
N PHE A 115 -1.11 11.15 -14.08
CA PHE A 115 0.05 10.84 -13.25
C PHE A 115 1.20 11.83 -13.49
N LEU A 116 2.00 12.06 -12.46
CA LEU A 116 3.28 12.76 -12.58
C LEU A 116 4.35 11.77 -13.06
N GLY A 117 4.94 12.05 -14.22
CA GLY A 117 6.03 11.24 -14.78
C GLY A 117 5.68 10.48 -16.06
N SER A 118 4.42 10.47 -16.49
CA SER A 118 4.01 9.95 -17.81
C SER A 118 4.38 10.97 -18.90
N GLY A 119 5.64 10.97 -19.36
CA GLY A 119 6.15 11.88 -20.38
C GLY A 119 7.43 11.37 -21.03
#